data_AF-A0A6N8UU70-F1
#
_entry.id   AF-A0A6N8UU70-F1
#
_cell.length_a   1.000
_cell.length_b   1.000
_cell.length_c   1.000
_cell.angle_alpha   90.00
_cell.angle_beta   90.00
_cell.angle_gamma   90.00
#
_symmetry.space_group_name_H-M   'P 1'
#
loop_
_entity.id
_entity.type
_entity.pdbx_description
1 polymer ?
#
loop_
_entity_poly.entity_id
_entity_poly.type
_entity_poly.pdbx_seq_one_letter_code
_entity_poly.pdbx_strand_id
1 'polypeptide(L)'
;MSLARLADLRETALSFRRFDERDRQAARSRVVRVTTVSASDTLASLVARMDIDRSPQRWFEVLNGLRPGELPAVGRRVKLVVHEDR
;
A
#
# COMPACT_ATOMS: atom_id res chain seq x y z
N MET A 1 10.30 35.71 -4.28
CA MET A 1 10.49 34.37 -3.68
C MET A 1 11.46 34.51 -2.52
N SER A 2 11.13 34.05 -1.30
CA SER A 2 11.96 34.22 -0.10
C SER A 2 13.20 33.31 -0.13
N LEU A 3 14.33 33.78 0.43
CA LEU A 3 15.57 33.00 0.57
C LEU A 3 15.35 31.72 1.40
N ALA A 4 14.50 31.76 2.42
CA ALA A 4 14.15 30.58 3.22
C ALA A 4 13.49 29.49 2.35
N ARG A 5 12.55 29.88 1.49
CA ARG A 5 11.84 28.95 0.60
C ARG A 5 12.75 28.33 -0.46
N LEU A 6 13.79 29.05 -0.88
CA LEU A 6 14.83 28.51 -1.78
C LEU A 6 15.71 27.47 -1.06
N ALA A 7 16.01 27.69 0.21
CA ALA A 7 16.75 26.72 1.04
C ALA A 7 15.93 25.44 1.24
N ASP A 8 14.65 25.55 1.60
CA ASP A 8 13.75 24.38 1.79
C ASP A 8 13.59 23.54 0.50
N LEU A 9 13.46 24.21 -0.65
CA LEU A 9 13.40 23.54 -1.95
C LEU A 9 14.71 22.84 -2.29
N ARG A 10 15.85 23.47 -1.98
CA ARG A 10 17.17 22.87 -2.18
C ARG A 10 17.37 21.66 -1.27
N GLU A 11 16.98 21.74 -0.01
CA GLU A 11 17.05 20.62 0.93
C GLU A 11 16.19 19.46 0.46
N THR A 12 14.95 19.74 0.05
CA THR A 12 14.05 18.72 -0.53
C THR A 12 14.67 18.07 -1.75
N ALA A 13 15.23 18.85 -2.68
CA ALA A 13 15.86 18.32 -3.89
C ALA A 13 17.08 17.46 -3.59
N LEU A 14 17.85 17.80 -2.55
CA LEU A 14 19.04 17.05 -2.13
C LEU A 14 18.72 15.82 -1.26
N SER A 15 17.48 15.67 -0.77
CA SER A 15 17.05 14.50 0.01
C SER A 15 16.88 13.23 -0.84
N PHE A 16 16.73 13.39 -2.15
CA PHE A 16 16.65 12.25 -3.08
C PHE A 16 18.03 11.65 -3.30
N ARG A 17 18.14 10.35 -3.10
CA ARG A 17 19.32 9.57 -3.49
C ARG A 17 18.94 8.57 -4.57
N ARG A 18 19.91 8.21 -5.41
CA ARG A 18 19.75 7.16 -6.41
C ARG A 18 19.58 5.81 -5.72
N PHE A 19 18.60 5.03 -6.16
CA PHE A 19 18.30 3.70 -5.65
C PHE A 19 19.22 2.67 -6.32
N ASP A 20 20.16 2.11 -5.55
CA ASP A 20 21.20 1.21 -6.06
C ASP A 20 20.82 -0.28 -5.91
N GLU A 21 21.76 -1.18 -6.24
CA GLU A 21 21.53 -2.63 -6.19
C GLU A 21 21.41 -3.16 -4.76
N ARG A 22 22.13 -2.59 -3.79
CA ARG A 22 22.00 -2.99 -2.38
C ARG A 22 20.63 -2.60 -1.85
N ASP A 23 20.14 -1.42 -2.24
CA ASP A 23 18.78 -0.98 -1.90
C ASP A 23 17.72 -1.92 -2.45
N ARG A 24 17.85 -2.35 -3.71
CA ARG A 24 16.93 -3.34 -4.31
C ARG A 24 16.95 -4.66 -3.58
N GLN A 25 18.13 -5.15 -3.24
CA GLN A 25 18.26 -6.43 -2.54
C GLN A 25 17.64 -6.36 -1.13
N ALA A 26 17.87 -5.26 -0.42
CA ALA A 26 17.30 -5.00 0.91
C ALA A 26 15.80 -4.65 0.88
N ALA A 27 15.28 -4.16 -0.25
CA ALA A 27 13.89 -3.80 -0.38
C ALA A 27 12.99 -5.06 -0.35
N ARG A 28 12.19 -5.16 0.70
CA ARG A 28 10.98 -5.99 0.71
C ARG A 28 9.86 -5.21 0.05
N SER A 29 9.88 -5.19 -1.29
CA SER A 29 8.90 -4.46 -2.08
C SER A 29 7.48 -4.95 -1.75
N ARG A 30 6.62 -3.99 -1.43
CA ARG A 30 5.18 -4.21 -1.32
C ARG A 30 4.54 -3.81 -2.65
N VAL A 31 3.68 -4.66 -3.17
CA VAL A 31 2.91 -4.43 -4.40
C VAL A 31 1.43 -4.43 -4.09
N VAL A 32 0.66 -3.69 -4.89
CA VAL A 32 -0.81 -3.74 -4.83
C VAL A 32 -1.28 -4.83 -5.78
N ARG A 33 -1.75 -5.94 -5.22
CA ARG A 33 -2.35 -7.05 -5.98
C ARG A 33 -3.87 -6.86 -6.06
N VAL A 34 -4.41 -6.89 -7.27
CA VAL A 34 -5.86 -6.86 -7.50
C VAL A 34 -6.38 -8.29 -7.57
N THR A 35 -7.35 -8.64 -6.74
CA THR A 35 -7.98 -9.97 -6.70
C THR A 35 -9.51 -9.85 -6.79
N THR A 36 -10.15 -10.88 -7.32
CA THR A 36 -11.61 -11.00 -7.32
C THR A 36 -12.09 -11.66 -6.04
N VAL A 37 -13.15 -11.12 -5.45
CA VAL A 37 -13.78 -11.66 -4.22
C VAL A 37 -14.52 -12.96 -4.54
N SER A 38 -14.19 -14.03 -3.83
CA SER A 38 -14.83 -15.34 -3.86
C SER A 38 -16.06 -15.40 -2.95
N ALA A 39 -16.98 -16.33 -3.21
CA ALA A 39 -18.10 -16.62 -2.32
C ALA A 39 -17.68 -17.13 -0.93
N SER A 40 -16.47 -17.68 -0.82
CA SER A 40 -15.87 -18.12 0.44
C SER A 40 -15.15 -17.01 1.21
N ASP A 41 -14.95 -15.84 0.60
CA ASP A 41 -14.21 -14.76 1.23
C ASP A 41 -15.06 -14.06 2.30
N THR A 42 -14.44 -13.82 3.44
CA THR A 42 -14.93 -12.90 4.47
C THR A 42 -14.03 -11.66 4.52
N LEU A 43 -14.52 -10.58 5.13
CA LEU A 43 -13.70 -9.39 5.38
C LEU A 43 -12.40 -9.76 6.12
N ALA A 44 -12.50 -10.60 7.15
CA ALA A 44 -11.34 -11.07 7.91
C ALA A 44 -10.34 -11.85 7.02
N SER A 45 -10.82 -12.73 6.14
CA SER A 45 -9.93 -13.50 5.24
C SER A 45 -9.21 -12.62 4.21
N LEU A 46 -9.87 -11.56 3.72
CA LEU A 46 -9.27 -10.61 2.78
C LEU A 46 -8.24 -9.71 3.47
N VAL A 47 -8.56 -9.24 4.68
CA VAL A 47 -7.66 -8.42 5.51
C VAL A 47 -6.43 -9.22 5.93
N ALA A 48 -6.58 -10.50 6.28
CA ALA A 48 -5.48 -11.38 6.66
C ALA A 48 -4.45 -11.59 5.53
N ARG A 49 -4.81 -11.34 4.28
CA ARG A 49 -3.89 -11.40 3.14
C ARG A 49 -3.06 -10.13 2.96
N MET A 50 -3.34 -9.07 3.71
CA MET A 50 -2.60 -7.81 3.61
C MET A 50 -1.32 -7.86 4.44
N ASP A 51 -0.21 -7.45 3.82
CA ASP A 51 1.06 -7.19 4.50
C ASP A 51 1.07 -5.76 5.10
N ILE A 52 0.23 -5.55 6.11
CA ILE A 52 0.13 -4.30 6.87
C ILE A 52 0.02 -4.60 8.37
N ASP A 53 1.01 -4.16 9.15
CA ASP A 53 1.06 -4.42 10.59
C ASP A 53 0.00 -3.63 11.37
N ARG A 54 -0.20 -2.36 11.01
CA ARG A 54 -1.05 -1.43 11.77
C ARG A 54 -2.39 -1.22 11.08
N SER A 55 -3.46 -1.62 11.75
CA SER A 55 -4.84 -1.41 11.32
C SER A 55 -5.13 -1.90 9.89
N PRO A 56 -4.82 -3.17 9.56
CA PRO A 56 -4.95 -3.69 8.19
C PRO A 56 -6.39 -3.63 7.67
N GLN A 57 -7.40 -3.80 8.52
CA GLN A 57 -8.80 -3.65 8.11
C GLN A 57 -9.12 -2.22 7.66
N ARG A 58 -8.67 -1.20 8.40
CA ARG A 58 -8.90 0.20 8.02
C ARG A 58 -8.20 0.53 6.70
N TRP A 59 -6.99 0.01 6.50
CA TRP A 59 -6.29 0.15 5.23
C TRP A 59 -7.01 -0.56 4.09
N PHE A 60 -7.53 -1.77 4.32
CA PHE A 60 -8.33 -2.49 3.35
C PHE A 60 -9.55 -1.66 2.93
N GLU A 61 -10.28 -1.10 3.88
CA GLU A 61 -11.47 -0.28 3.65
C GLU A 61 -11.14 0.96 2.82
N VAL A 62 -10.12 1.72 3.23
CA VAL A 62 -9.69 2.94 2.52
C VAL A 62 -9.22 2.62 1.11
N LEU A 63 -8.37 1.61 0.94
CA LEU A 63 -7.79 1.25 -0.36
C LEU A 63 -8.85 0.78 -1.37
N ASN A 64 -9.93 0.18 -0.87
CA ASN A 64 -11.02 -0.37 -1.66
C ASN A 64 -12.26 0.52 -1.74
N GLY A 65 -12.24 1.70 -1.11
CA GLY A 65 -13.37 2.62 -1.09
C GLY A 65 -14.60 2.02 -0.42
N LEU A 66 -14.41 1.39 0.75
CA LEU A 66 -15.45 0.74 1.54
C LEU A 66 -15.78 1.59 2.76
N ARG A 67 -17.02 1.51 3.23
CA ARG A 67 -17.40 2.00 4.56
C ARG A 67 -16.85 1.08 5.64
N PRO A 68 -16.71 1.55 6.90
CA PRO A 68 -16.29 0.69 8.00
C PRO A 68 -17.16 -0.57 8.12
N GLY A 69 -16.53 -1.74 8.07
CA GLY A 69 -17.20 -3.05 8.15
C GLY A 69 -17.98 -3.48 6.90
N GLU A 70 -17.96 -2.71 5.81
CA GLU A 70 -18.59 -3.12 4.55
C GLU A 70 -17.87 -4.32 3.94
N LEU A 71 -18.61 -5.38 3.63
CA LEU A 71 -18.10 -6.52 2.88
C LEU A 71 -18.21 -6.25 1.37
N PRO A 72 -17.11 -6.39 0.60
CA PRO A 72 -17.17 -6.37 -0.86
C PRO A 72 -18.08 -7.48 -1.41
N ALA A 73 -18.87 -7.16 -2.43
CA ALA A 73 -19.67 -8.17 -3.13
C ALA A 73 -18.79 -9.23 -3.81
N VAL A 74 -19.29 -10.47 -3.88
CA VAL A 74 -18.68 -11.54 -4.69
C VAL A 74 -18.52 -11.09 -6.14
N GLY A 75 -17.37 -11.38 -6.75
CA GLY A 75 -17.05 -10.93 -8.10
C GLY A 75 -16.49 -9.50 -8.18
N ARG A 76 -16.56 -8.70 -7.11
CA ARG A 76 -15.91 -7.38 -7.06
C ARG A 76 -14.39 -7.56 -7.05
N ARG A 77 -13.68 -6.68 -7.75
CA ARG A 77 -12.21 -6.58 -7.64
C ARG A 77 -11.84 -5.73 -6.43
N VAL A 78 -10.93 -6.25 -5.60
CA VAL A 78 -10.34 -5.56 -4.46
C VAL A 78 -8.82 -5.51 -4.60
N LYS A 79 -8.21 -4.53 -3.95
CA LYS A 79 -6.78 -4.27 -3.86
C LYS A 79 -6.27 -4.75 -2.52
N LEU A 80 -5.16 -5.47 -2.55
CA LEU A 80 -4.44 -5.95 -1.38
C LEU A 80 -2.99 -5.47 -1.47
N VAL A 81 -2.44 -5.01 -0.36
CA VAL A 81 -1.00 -4.76 -0.25
C VAL A 81 -0.35 -6.08 0.13
N VAL A 82 0.56 -6.59 -0.69
CA VAL A 82 1.27 -7.87 -0.47
C VAL A 82 2.75 -7.67 -0.73
N HIS A 83 3.59 -8.60 -0.29
CA HIS A 83 4.97 -8.65 -0.77
C HIS A 83 5.02 -9.12 -2.22
N GLU A 84 6.00 -8.60 -2.97
CA GLU A 84 6.35 -9.15 -4.28
C GLU A 84 6.93 -10.55 -4.10
N ASP A 85 6.31 -11.54 -4.74
CA ASP A 85 6.83 -12.91 -4.80
C ASP A 85 8.07 -12.85 -5.71
N ARG A 86 9.29 -12.95 -5.15
CA ARG A 86 10.55 -13.00 -5.94
C ARG A 86 10.77 -14.37 -6.56
#